data_AF-A0A6P5D6I4-F1
#
_entry.id   AF-A0A6P5D6I4-F1
#
_cell.length_a   1.000
_cell.length_b   1.000
_cell.length_c   1.000
_cell.angle_alpha   90.00
_cell.angle_beta   90.00
_cell.angle_gamma   90.00
#
_symmetry.space_group_name_H-M   'P 1'
#
loop_
_entity.id
_entity.type
_entity.pdbx_description
1 polymer ?
#
loop_
_entity_poly.entity_id
_entity_poly.type
_entity_poly.pdbx_seq_one_letter_code
_entity_poly.pdbx_strand_id
1 'polypeptide(L)'
;MVQHCEALNRSVQVVNLDPAAEHFNYSVMADIRELIEVDDVMEDSTLQFGPNGGLVFCMEYFANNFDWLENCLGHVEDDYILFDCPGQIELYTHLPVMKQLVQQLEQWEFRVCGVFLVDSQFMVESFKFISGILAALSAMISLEIPQVNIMTKMDLLSKKAKKEIEKFLDPDMYSLLDDSTSDLRSKKFKKLTNAICGLIDDYSMVRFLPYDQSDEESMNIVLQHIDFAIQYGEDLEFKEPKEHEDESSSMFDEYFQEHQNE
;
A
#
# COMPACT_ATOMS: atom_id res chain seq x y z
N MET A 1 -9.14 -0.85 5.64
CA MET A 1 -8.93 0.37 4.81
C MET A 1 -10.16 0.71 3.98
N VAL A 2 -10.68 -0.19 3.12
CA VAL A 2 -11.87 0.07 2.28
C VAL A 2 -13.06 0.58 3.10
N GLN A 3 -13.52 -0.18 4.10
CA GLN A 3 -14.63 0.22 4.99
C GLN A 3 -14.40 1.56 5.70
N HIS A 4 -13.14 1.86 6.05
CA HIS A 4 -12.77 3.13 6.69
C HIS A 4 -12.89 4.30 5.71
N CYS A 5 -12.48 4.10 4.46
CA CYS A 5 -12.63 5.11 3.41
C CYS A 5 -14.09 5.31 2.99
N GLU A 6 -14.89 4.24 2.94
CA GLU A 6 -16.34 4.31 2.72
C GLU A 6 -17.03 5.12 3.83
N ALA A 7 -16.63 4.93 5.10
CA ALA A 7 -17.14 5.72 6.22
C ALA A 7 -16.76 7.22 6.12
N LEU A 8 -15.69 7.54 5.40
CA LEU A 8 -15.25 8.91 5.08
C LEU A 8 -15.87 9.44 3.77
N ASN A 9 -16.84 8.73 3.18
CA ASN A 9 -17.46 9.04 1.88
C ASN A 9 -16.44 9.13 0.72
N ARG A 10 -15.37 8.33 0.77
CA ARG A 10 -14.41 8.21 -0.33
C ARG A 10 -14.69 6.94 -1.14
N SER A 11 -14.79 7.09 -2.45
CA SER A 11 -14.85 5.96 -3.38
C SER A 11 -13.48 5.28 -3.41
N VAL A 12 -13.44 4.00 -3.09
CA VAL A 12 -12.23 3.18 -3.16
C VAL A 12 -12.51 1.94 -3.98
N GLN A 13 -11.70 1.73 -5.01
CA GLN A 13 -11.75 0.55 -5.87
C GLN A 13 -10.57 -0.36 -5.51
N VAL A 14 -10.79 -1.67 -5.53
CA VAL A 14 -9.75 -2.64 -5.20
C VAL A 14 -9.45 -3.50 -6.43
N VAL A 15 -8.18 -3.63 -6.78
CA VAL A 15 -7.69 -4.52 -7.82
C VAL A 15 -6.89 -5.63 -7.15
N ASN A 16 -7.30 -6.89 -7.35
CA ASN A 16 -6.50 -8.03 -6.92
C ASN A 16 -5.45 -8.38 -7.98
N LEU A 17 -4.18 -8.36 -7.57
CA LEU A 17 -3.04 -8.82 -8.35
C LEU A 17 -2.36 -10.06 -7.74
N ASP A 18 -2.91 -10.67 -6.69
CA ASP A 18 -2.44 -11.95 -6.17
C ASP A 18 -3.19 -13.13 -6.83
N PRO A 19 -2.53 -13.88 -7.74
CA PRO A 19 -3.14 -15.03 -8.41
C PRO A 19 -3.25 -16.27 -7.50
N ALA A 20 -2.69 -16.22 -6.28
CA ALA A 20 -2.82 -17.26 -5.26
C ALA A 20 -3.87 -16.92 -4.17
N ALA A 21 -4.62 -15.83 -4.32
CA ALA A 21 -5.64 -15.44 -3.36
C ALA A 21 -6.85 -16.41 -3.37
N GLU A 22 -7.27 -16.87 -2.19
CA GLU A 22 -8.40 -17.82 -2.07
C GLU A 22 -9.75 -17.11 -1.85
N HIS A 23 -9.81 -16.15 -0.92
CA HIS A 23 -11.07 -15.52 -0.48
C HIS A 23 -10.89 -14.03 -0.17
N PHE A 24 -11.86 -13.21 -0.60
CA PHE A 24 -11.93 -11.78 -0.29
C PHE A 24 -13.13 -11.46 0.59
N ASN A 25 -12.95 -10.50 1.50
CA ASN A 25 -14.03 -9.93 2.31
C ASN A 25 -14.49 -8.55 1.78
N TYR A 26 -14.13 -8.23 0.54
CA TYR A 26 -14.38 -6.94 -0.12
C TYR A 26 -14.69 -7.16 -1.60
N SER A 27 -15.34 -6.17 -2.22
CA SER A 27 -15.57 -6.16 -3.67
C SER A 27 -14.28 -5.79 -4.39
N VAL A 28 -13.95 -6.54 -5.44
CA VAL A 28 -12.83 -6.25 -6.33
C VAL A 28 -13.38 -5.75 -7.67
N MET A 29 -12.75 -4.72 -8.21
CA MET A 29 -13.02 -4.16 -9.55
C MET A 29 -12.41 -5.06 -10.63
N ALA A 30 -11.19 -5.54 -10.40
CA ALA A 30 -10.48 -6.42 -11.30
C ALA A 30 -9.74 -7.49 -10.49
N ASP A 31 -9.69 -8.70 -11.03
CA ASP A 31 -9.07 -9.85 -10.39
C ASP A 31 -8.16 -10.57 -11.39
N ILE A 32 -6.86 -10.59 -11.11
CA ILE A 32 -5.85 -11.23 -11.96
C ILE A 32 -6.16 -12.72 -12.23
N ARG A 33 -6.93 -13.39 -11.37
CA ARG A 33 -7.35 -14.78 -11.57
C ARG A 33 -8.21 -14.96 -12.82
N GLU A 34 -8.91 -13.93 -13.26
CA GLU A 34 -9.64 -13.96 -14.55
C GLU A 34 -8.71 -13.99 -15.76
N LEU A 35 -7.45 -13.55 -15.60
CA LEU A 35 -6.40 -13.60 -16.60
C LEU A 35 -5.56 -14.88 -16.48
N ILE A 36 -5.09 -15.21 -15.28
CA ILE A 36 -4.24 -16.37 -15.00
C ILE A 36 -4.30 -16.77 -13.52
N GLU A 37 -4.50 -18.07 -13.25
CA GLU A 37 -4.49 -18.66 -11.91
C GLU A 37 -3.22 -19.48 -11.66
N VAL A 38 -2.69 -19.46 -10.42
CA VAL A 38 -1.47 -20.22 -10.07
C VAL A 38 -1.69 -21.73 -10.16
N ASP A 39 -2.88 -22.19 -9.76
CA ASP A 39 -3.22 -23.61 -9.76
C ASP A 39 -3.19 -24.20 -11.18
N ASP A 40 -3.77 -23.49 -12.16
CA ASP A 40 -3.74 -23.87 -13.58
C ASP A 40 -2.30 -24.01 -14.11
N VAL A 41 -1.41 -23.09 -13.73
CA VAL A 41 0.00 -23.10 -14.13
C VAL A 41 0.77 -24.24 -13.47
N MET A 42 0.44 -24.56 -12.21
CA MET A 42 1.06 -25.66 -11.47
C MET A 42 0.60 -27.05 -11.94
N GLU A 43 -0.66 -27.16 -12.40
CA GLU A 43 -1.21 -28.40 -12.96
C GLU A 43 -0.71 -28.69 -14.39
N ASP A 44 -0.13 -27.70 -15.08
CA ASP A 44 0.46 -27.90 -16.40
C ASP A 44 1.68 -28.83 -16.35
N SER A 45 1.43 -30.05 -16.82
CA SER A 45 2.43 -31.14 -16.93
C SER A 45 3.69 -30.80 -17.74
N THR A 46 3.66 -29.74 -18.56
CA THR A 46 4.78 -29.28 -19.37
C THR A 46 5.72 -28.31 -18.64
N LEU A 47 5.19 -27.53 -17.69
CA LEU A 47 5.93 -26.48 -16.98
C LEU A 47 6.57 -26.99 -15.68
N GLN A 48 5.89 -27.88 -14.95
CA GLN A 48 6.39 -28.49 -13.70
C GLN A 48 6.89 -27.47 -12.67
N PHE A 49 6.24 -26.31 -12.57
CA PHE A 49 6.62 -25.29 -11.60
C PHE A 49 6.16 -25.65 -10.18
N GLY A 50 6.97 -25.29 -9.19
CA GLY A 50 6.53 -25.24 -7.79
C GLY A 50 5.76 -23.94 -7.50
N PRO A 51 5.18 -23.77 -6.29
CA PRO A 51 4.33 -22.63 -5.96
C PRO A 51 4.93 -21.25 -6.26
N ASN A 52 6.18 -21.01 -5.86
CA ASN A 52 6.84 -19.74 -6.13
C ASN A 52 7.20 -19.57 -7.62
N GLY A 53 7.48 -20.65 -8.34
CA GLY A 53 7.75 -20.62 -9.77
C GLY A 53 6.48 -20.32 -10.58
N GLY A 54 5.35 -20.91 -10.17
CA GLY A 54 4.03 -20.62 -10.74
C GLY A 54 3.65 -19.16 -10.54
N LEU A 55 3.83 -18.63 -9.32
CA LEU A 55 3.57 -17.21 -9.04
C LEU A 55 4.41 -16.27 -9.91
N VAL A 56 5.72 -16.53 -10.04
CA VAL A 56 6.60 -15.72 -10.90
C VAL A 56 6.12 -15.77 -12.34
N PHE A 57 5.75 -16.95 -12.85
CA PHE A 57 5.21 -17.09 -14.20
C PHE A 57 3.90 -16.30 -14.39
N CYS A 58 2.95 -16.38 -13.45
CA CYS A 58 1.71 -15.61 -13.48
C CYS A 58 1.99 -14.11 -13.57
N MET A 59 2.94 -13.61 -12.76
CA MET A 59 3.32 -12.21 -12.74
C MET A 59 4.03 -11.78 -14.04
N GLU A 60 4.89 -12.63 -14.61
CA GLU A 60 5.49 -12.38 -15.93
C GLU A 60 4.45 -12.39 -17.06
N TYR A 61 3.48 -13.28 -17.01
CA TYR A 61 2.38 -13.31 -17.96
C TYR A 61 1.54 -12.03 -17.86
N PHE A 62 1.21 -11.60 -16.64
CA PHE A 62 0.53 -10.34 -16.38
C PHE A 62 1.31 -9.13 -16.92
N ALA A 63 2.63 -9.08 -16.72
CA ALA A 63 3.49 -8.01 -17.25
C ALA A 63 3.47 -7.90 -18.78
N ASN A 64 3.20 -9.00 -19.49
CA ASN A 64 3.07 -9.02 -20.94
C ASN A 64 1.65 -8.65 -21.43
N ASN A 65 0.68 -8.48 -20.51
CA ASN A 65 -0.73 -8.25 -20.83
C ASN A 65 -1.32 -7.09 -20.00
N PHE A 66 -0.56 -5.99 -19.81
CA PHE A 66 -1.08 -4.82 -19.10
C PHE A 66 -2.31 -4.18 -19.76
N ASP A 67 -2.52 -4.38 -21.06
CA ASP A 67 -3.74 -3.96 -21.76
C ASP A 67 -5.01 -4.55 -21.10
N TRP A 68 -4.93 -5.76 -20.51
CA TRP A 68 -6.04 -6.33 -19.75
C TRP A 68 -6.39 -5.45 -18.55
N LEU A 69 -5.38 -5.03 -17.78
CA LEU A 69 -5.58 -4.15 -16.62
C LEU A 69 -6.11 -2.78 -17.06
N GLU A 70 -5.56 -2.19 -18.13
CA GLU A 70 -6.03 -0.92 -18.67
C GLU A 70 -7.52 -0.96 -19.02
N ASN A 71 -7.96 -2.04 -19.67
CA ASN A 71 -9.38 -2.24 -20.01
C ASN A 71 -10.26 -2.43 -18.78
N CYS A 72 -9.76 -3.11 -17.74
CA CYS A 72 -10.49 -3.29 -16.48
C CYS A 72 -10.61 -2.00 -15.67
N LEU A 73 -9.55 -1.17 -15.64
CA LEU A 73 -9.58 0.13 -14.99
C LEU A 73 -10.54 1.08 -15.73
N GLY A 74 -10.48 1.11 -17.06
CA GLY A 74 -11.30 1.99 -17.89
C GLY A 74 -11.00 3.48 -17.63
N HIS A 75 -11.97 4.35 -17.93
CA HIS A 75 -11.86 5.79 -17.62
C HIS A 75 -12.38 6.05 -16.20
N VAL A 76 -11.49 5.91 -15.23
CA VAL A 76 -11.74 6.29 -13.84
C VAL A 76 -11.08 7.65 -13.58
N GLU A 77 -11.91 8.69 -13.47
CA GLU A 77 -11.48 10.01 -13.04
C GLU A 77 -11.61 10.12 -11.51
N ASP A 78 -10.53 10.55 -10.84
CA ASP A 78 -10.48 10.85 -9.40
C ASP A 78 -10.76 9.69 -8.41
N ASP A 79 -10.68 8.43 -8.85
CA ASP A 79 -10.89 7.27 -7.96
C ASP A 79 -9.62 6.84 -7.23
N TYR A 80 -9.76 6.51 -5.95
CA TYR A 80 -8.69 5.96 -5.13
C TYR A 80 -8.60 4.44 -5.35
N ILE A 81 -7.52 3.95 -5.95
CA ILE A 81 -7.35 2.54 -6.30
C ILE A 81 -6.36 1.86 -5.37
N LEU A 82 -6.79 0.75 -4.76
CA LEU A 82 -5.95 -0.13 -3.95
C LEU A 82 -5.58 -1.38 -4.75
N PHE A 83 -4.28 -1.57 -4.98
CA PHE A 83 -3.76 -2.79 -5.58
C PHE A 83 -3.36 -3.77 -4.46
N ASP A 84 -4.09 -4.88 -4.35
CA ASP A 84 -3.76 -5.99 -3.47
C ASP A 84 -2.78 -6.91 -4.18
N CYS A 85 -1.51 -6.84 -3.79
CA CYS A 85 -0.41 -7.45 -4.54
C CYS A 85 0.11 -8.72 -3.83
N PRO A 86 0.75 -9.66 -4.56
CA PRO A 86 1.23 -10.90 -3.96
C PRO A 86 2.25 -10.64 -2.83
N GLY A 87 2.21 -11.48 -1.80
CA GLY A 87 3.03 -11.32 -0.59
C GLY A 87 4.53 -11.67 -0.73
N GLN A 88 4.99 -12.18 -1.86
CA GLN A 88 6.39 -12.61 -2.05
C GLN A 88 7.30 -11.42 -2.37
N ILE A 89 8.27 -11.12 -1.48
CA ILE A 89 9.11 -9.92 -1.56
C ILE A 89 10.07 -9.91 -2.77
N GLU A 90 10.39 -11.08 -3.32
CA GLU A 90 11.26 -11.25 -4.48
C GLU A 90 10.70 -10.56 -5.73
N LEU A 91 9.36 -10.45 -5.83
CA LEU A 91 8.66 -9.74 -6.92
C LEU A 91 8.96 -8.23 -6.93
N TYR A 92 9.32 -7.66 -5.78
CA TYR A 92 9.54 -6.22 -5.60
C TYR A 92 11.01 -5.84 -5.53
N THR A 93 11.91 -6.83 -5.44
CA THR A 93 13.34 -6.60 -5.21
C THR A 93 14.24 -7.20 -6.28
N HIS A 94 13.87 -8.35 -6.86
CA HIS A 94 14.71 -9.11 -7.80
C HIS A 94 14.11 -9.24 -9.19
N LEU A 95 12.79 -9.10 -9.32
CA LEU A 95 12.08 -9.20 -10.59
C LEU A 95 11.57 -7.83 -11.05
N PRO A 96 11.61 -7.54 -12.36
CA PRO A 96 11.22 -6.23 -12.86
C PRO A 96 9.70 -6.04 -12.95
N VAL A 97 8.89 -7.08 -12.70
CA VAL A 97 7.44 -7.06 -12.95
C VAL A 97 6.74 -5.92 -12.22
N MET A 98 6.95 -5.78 -10.92
CA MET A 98 6.29 -4.72 -10.14
C MET A 98 6.79 -3.33 -10.54
N LYS A 99 8.08 -3.20 -10.91
CA LYS A 99 8.62 -1.96 -11.46
C LYS A 99 7.96 -1.60 -12.78
N GLN A 100 7.77 -2.56 -13.67
CA GLN A 100 7.10 -2.36 -14.96
C GLN A 100 5.64 -1.95 -14.77
N LEU A 101 4.93 -2.58 -13.83
CA LEU A 101 3.56 -2.21 -13.47
C LEU A 101 3.50 -0.75 -13.02
N VAL A 102 4.37 -0.35 -12.09
CA VAL A 102 4.45 1.03 -11.59
C VAL A 102 4.70 2.02 -12.73
N GLN A 103 5.68 1.74 -13.60
CA GLN A 103 5.97 2.57 -14.77
C GLN A 103 4.80 2.65 -15.75
N GLN A 104 4.00 1.59 -15.86
CA GLN A 104 2.81 1.56 -16.71
C GLN A 104 1.68 2.40 -16.10
N LEU A 105 1.45 2.30 -14.79
CA LEU A 105 0.48 3.12 -14.06
C LEU A 105 0.83 4.62 -14.17
N GLU A 106 2.10 4.97 -14.02
CA GLU A 106 2.56 6.36 -14.21
C GLU A 106 2.35 6.86 -15.65
N GLN A 107 2.51 5.99 -16.67
CA GLN A 107 2.21 6.33 -18.06
C GLN A 107 0.72 6.55 -18.31
N TRP A 108 -0.14 5.87 -17.55
CA TRP A 108 -1.58 6.10 -17.52
C TRP A 108 -1.98 7.25 -16.58
N GLU A 109 -1.03 8.11 -16.21
CA GLU A 109 -1.22 9.32 -15.40
C GLU A 109 -1.69 9.07 -13.95
N PHE A 110 -1.52 7.85 -13.43
CA PHE A 110 -1.75 7.58 -12.00
C PHE A 110 -0.60 8.13 -11.13
N ARG A 111 -0.97 8.71 -9.98
CA ARG A 111 -0.03 8.99 -8.89
C ARG A 111 0.10 7.76 -8.01
N VAL A 112 1.28 7.14 -8.01
CA VAL A 112 1.52 5.85 -7.36
C VAL A 112 2.32 6.03 -6.07
N CYS A 113 1.91 5.36 -5.00
CA CYS A 113 2.68 5.22 -3.76
C CYS A 113 2.73 3.75 -3.34
N GLY A 114 3.92 3.28 -2.98
CA GLY A 114 4.10 1.96 -2.40
C GLY A 114 3.74 1.96 -0.91
N VAL A 115 2.99 0.95 -0.47
CA VAL A 115 2.70 0.76 0.97
C VAL A 115 3.41 -0.51 1.43
N PHE A 116 4.53 -0.34 2.13
CA PHE A 116 5.38 -1.45 2.56
C PHE A 116 4.98 -1.92 3.95
N LEU A 117 4.34 -3.09 4.03
CA LEU A 117 3.84 -3.67 5.27
C LEU A 117 4.87 -4.62 5.90
N VAL A 118 5.19 -4.40 7.17
CA VAL A 118 6.01 -5.30 7.99
C VAL A 118 5.23 -5.71 9.22
N ASP A 119 5.25 -7.00 9.56
CA ASP A 119 4.62 -7.49 10.78
C ASP A 119 5.49 -7.12 12.00
N SER A 120 4.88 -6.43 12.96
CA SER A 120 5.55 -5.90 14.15
C SER A 120 6.27 -6.95 14.99
N GLN A 121 5.81 -8.21 14.99
CA GLN A 121 6.44 -9.28 15.78
C GLN A 121 7.87 -9.59 15.28
N PHE A 122 8.14 -9.34 14.01
CA PHE A 122 9.47 -9.52 13.44
C PHE A 122 10.40 -8.35 13.75
N MET A 123 9.90 -7.23 14.27
CA MET A 123 10.68 -6.00 14.47
C MET A 123 11.07 -5.76 15.94
N VAL A 124 10.79 -6.71 16.84
CA VAL A 124 11.04 -6.57 18.30
C VAL A 124 12.54 -6.62 18.65
N GLU A 125 13.38 -7.21 17.81
CA GLU A 125 14.83 -7.34 18.05
C GLU A 125 15.63 -6.41 17.12
N SER A 126 16.66 -5.75 17.64
CA SER A 126 17.44 -4.74 16.88
C SER A 126 17.97 -5.24 15.53
N PHE A 127 18.46 -6.48 15.46
CA PHE A 127 18.97 -7.04 14.19
C PHE A 127 17.87 -7.33 13.17
N LYS A 128 16.69 -7.72 13.65
CA LYS A 128 15.55 -7.93 12.77
C LYS A 128 14.98 -6.60 12.31
N PHE A 129 14.97 -5.59 13.20
CA PHE A 129 14.63 -4.21 12.86
C PHE A 129 15.52 -3.65 11.75
N ILE A 130 16.85 -3.76 11.89
CA ILE A 130 17.80 -3.34 10.85
C ILE A 130 17.57 -4.10 9.54
N SER A 131 17.34 -5.41 9.60
CA SER A 131 17.03 -6.21 8.41
C SER A 131 15.73 -5.75 7.73
N GLY A 132 14.70 -5.42 8.49
CA GLY A 132 13.43 -4.89 8.00
C GLY A 132 13.60 -3.53 7.31
N ILE A 133 14.42 -2.63 7.87
CA ILE A 133 14.77 -1.36 7.23
C ILE A 133 15.49 -1.58 5.90
N LEU A 134 16.48 -2.48 5.86
CA LEU A 134 17.22 -2.77 4.63
C LEU A 134 16.32 -3.38 3.55
N ALA A 135 15.37 -4.24 3.92
CA ALA A 135 14.39 -4.80 3.00
C ALA A 135 13.47 -3.70 2.44
N ALA A 136 12.96 -2.82 3.30
CA ALA A 136 12.13 -1.68 2.90
C ALA A 136 12.89 -0.73 1.95
N LEU A 137 14.15 -0.41 2.27
CA LEU A 137 15.03 0.39 1.42
C LEU A 137 15.27 -0.27 0.06
N SER A 138 15.50 -1.59 0.05
CA SER A 138 15.71 -2.34 -1.19
C SER A 138 14.48 -2.27 -2.10
N ALA A 139 13.28 -2.42 -1.54
CA ALA A 139 12.03 -2.29 -2.29
C ALA A 139 11.83 -0.86 -2.82
N MET A 140 12.07 0.16 -1.98
CA MET A 140 11.95 1.57 -2.34
C MET A 140 12.87 1.94 -3.52
N ILE A 141 14.13 1.49 -3.48
CA ILE A 141 15.09 1.72 -4.57
C ILE A 141 14.69 0.97 -5.84
N SER A 142 14.11 -0.23 -5.71
CA SER A 142 13.74 -1.06 -6.85
C SER A 142 12.52 -0.53 -7.59
N LEU A 143 11.51 -0.05 -6.84
CA LEU A 143 10.25 0.48 -7.39
C LEU A 143 10.35 1.95 -7.82
N GLU A 144 11.30 2.72 -7.26
CA GLU A 144 11.56 4.13 -7.64
C GLU A 144 10.38 5.09 -7.39
N ILE A 145 9.50 4.76 -6.44
CA ILE A 145 8.31 5.56 -6.07
C ILE A 145 8.33 5.98 -4.59
N PRO A 146 7.53 7.00 -4.20
CA PRO A 146 7.24 7.26 -2.80
C PRO A 146 6.75 5.99 -2.10
N GLN A 147 7.30 5.69 -0.91
CA GLN A 147 6.94 4.51 -0.15
C GLN A 147 6.61 4.88 1.30
N VAL A 148 5.42 4.48 1.76
CA VAL A 148 5.01 4.58 3.16
C VAL A 148 5.27 3.23 3.83
N ASN A 149 6.14 3.23 4.84
CA ASN A 149 6.47 2.00 5.58
C ASN A 149 5.56 1.88 6.80
N ILE A 150 4.91 0.73 6.94
CA ILE A 150 3.92 0.49 7.98
C ILE A 150 4.30 -0.75 8.78
N MET A 151 4.28 -0.61 10.10
CA MET A 151 4.41 -1.72 11.02
C MET A 151 3.02 -2.18 11.46
N THR A 152 2.60 -3.33 10.97
CA THR A 152 1.26 -3.89 11.15
C THR A 152 1.15 -4.80 12.37
N LYS A 153 -0.09 -5.14 12.74
CA LYS A 153 -0.43 -6.07 13.83
C LYS A 153 0.07 -5.61 15.20
N MET A 154 0.07 -4.29 15.43
CA MET A 154 0.51 -3.72 16.70
C MET A 154 -0.39 -4.17 17.86
N ASP A 155 -1.65 -4.50 17.61
CA ASP A 155 -2.60 -5.09 18.56
C ASP A 155 -2.12 -6.41 19.17
N LEU A 156 -1.38 -7.22 18.41
CA LEU A 156 -0.92 -8.54 18.85
C LEU A 156 0.29 -8.49 19.79
N LEU A 157 0.91 -7.32 19.95
CA LEU A 157 2.11 -7.17 20.77
C LEU A 157 1.78 -7.07 22.27
N SER A 158 2.59 -7.76 23.08
CA SER A 158 2.58 -7.56 24.52
C SER A 158 3.01 -6.13 24.89
N LYS A 159 2.55 -5.62 26.04
CA LYS A 159 2.95 -4.28 26.54
C LYS A 159 4.47 -4.09 26.60
N LYS A 160 5.22 -5.15 26.91
CA LYS A 160 6.69 -5.12 26.91
C LYS A 160 7.24 -4.95 25.49
N ALA A 161 6.73 -5.71 24.52
CA ALA A 161 7.16 -5.62 23.13
C ALA A 161 6.81 -4.27 22.49
N LYS A 162 5.62 -3.70 22.79
CA LYS A 162 5.25 -2.35 22.37
C LYS A 162 6.27 -1.31 22.82
N LYS A 163 6.69 -1.36 24.08
CA LYS A 163 7.70 -0.46 24.63
C LYS A 163 9.08 -0.61 23.98
N GLU A 164 9.45 -1.83 23.58
CA GLU A 164 10.70 -2.03 22.82
C GLU A 164 10.60 -1.46 21.41
N ILE A 165 9.45 -1.62 20.75
CA ILE A 165 9.18 -1.05 19.42
C ILE A 165 9.10 0.48 19.45
N GLU A 166 8.57 1.08 20.51
CA GLU A 166 8.59 2.54 20.68
C GLU A 166 10.00 3.12 20.61
N LYS A 167 11.02 2.39 21.07
CA LYS A 167 12.43 2.81 20.93
C LYS A 167 12.91 2.80 19.47
N PHE A 168 12.29 1.99 18.63
CA PHE A 168 12.60 1.85 17.20
C PHE A 168 11.81 2.82 16.31
N LEU A 169 10.72 3.43 16.81
CA LEU A 169 9.90 4.37 16.05
C LEU A 169 10.56 5.75 15.89
N ASP A 170 11.33 6.18 16.90
CA ASP A 170 12.23 7.34 16.82
C ASP A 170 13.66 6.86 17.16
N PRO A 171 14.30 6.13 16.23
CA PRO A 171 15.55 5.47 16.52
C PRO A 171 16.70 6.49 16.54
N ASP A 172 17.27 6.77 17.71
CA ASP A 172 18.69 7.10 17.77
C ASP A 172 19.44 5.80 17.48
N MET A 173 19.74 5.55 16.21
CA MET A 173 20.25 4.27 15.73
C MET A 173 21.57 3.87 16.41
N TYR A 174 22.33 4.86 16.91
CA TYR A 174 23.55 4.60 17.67
C TYR A 174 23.27 4.01 19.06
N SER A 175 22.16 4.38 19.70
CA SER A 175 21.77 3.83 20.99
C SER A 175 21.32 2.35 20.91
N LEU A 176 20.75 1.95 19.77
CA LEU A 176 20.28 0.57 19.54
C LEU A 176 21.43 -0.45 19.41
N LEU A 177 22.62 0.03 19.06
CA LEU A 177 23.85 -0.77 18.90
C LEU A 177 24.48 -1.15 20.22
N ASP A 178 24.36 -0.27 21.23
CA ASP A 178 24.95 -0.45 22.55
C ASP A 178 24.20 -1.51 23.37
N ASP A 179 22.87 -1.64 23.19
CA ASP A 179 22.05 -2.64 23.87
C ASP A 179 22.25 -4.07 23.33
N SER A 180 22.76 -4.23 22.11
CA SER A 180 22.66 -5.51 21.38
C SER A 180 23.98 -6.26 21.14
N THR A 181 25.16 -5.76 21.55
CA THR A 181 26.44 -6.37 21.13
C THR A 181 27.64 -6.32 22.09
N SER A 182 27.47 -6.22 23.40
CA SER A 182 28.65 -6.28 24.30
C SER A 182 29.39 -7.63 24.22
N ASP A 183 28.70 -8.78 24.12
CA ASP A 183 29.34 -10.04 24.53
C ASP A 183 29.66 -11.11 23.46
N LEU A 184 29.15 -11.02 22.21
CA LEU A 184 29.24 -12.18 21.29
C LEU A 184 29.77 -11.97 19.86
N ARG A 185 30.12 -10.77 19.40
CA ARG A 185 30.45 -10.56 17.98
C ARG A 185 31.82 -9.95 17.69
N SER A 186 32.44 -10.43 16.60
CA SER A 186 33.76 -9.98 16.14
C SER A 186 33.80 -8.47 15.86
N LYS A 187 34.98 -7.86 16.05
CA LYS A 187 35.21 -6.42 15.77
C LYS A 187 34.80 -5.99 14.35
N LYS A 188 34.89 -6.91 13.38
CA LYS A 188 34.47 -6.67 11.98
C LYS A 188 32.96 -6.49 11.86
N PHE A 189 32.20 -7.31 12.58
CA PHE A 189 30.73 -7.24 12.56
C PHE A 189 30.24 -5.91 13.15
N LYS A 190 30.81 -5.46 14.27
CA LYS A 190 30.51 -4.15 14.86
C LYS A 190 30.78 -2.99 13.88
N LYS A 191 31.92 -3.03 13.18
CA LYS A 191 32.24 -2.01 12.16
C LYS A 191 31.21 -1.98 11.02
N LEU A 192 30.75 -3.14 10.58
CA LEU A 192 29.71 -3.24 9.55
C LEU A 192 28.37 -2.68 10.05
N THR A 193 27.91 -3.10 11.24
CA THR A 193 26.63 -2.62 11.78
C THR A 193 26.66 -1.11 11.99
N ASN A 194 27.76 -0.54 12.50
CA ASN A 194 27.89 0.91 12.63
C ASN A 194 27.80 1.64 11.28
N ALA A 195 28.39 1.08 10.21
CA ALA A 195 28.31 1.68 8.88
C ALA A 195 26.89 1.63 8.30
N ILE A 196 26.17 0.51 8.52
CA ILE A 196 24.77 0.38 8.12
C ILE A 196 23.90 1.36 8.90
N CYS A 197 24.09 1.46 10.21
CA CYS A 197 23.34 2.38 11.06
C CYS A 197 23.60 3.84 10.69
N GLY A 198 24.85 4.21 10.40
CA GLY A 198 25.17 5.55 9.89
C GLY A 198 24.45 5.85 8.57
N LEU A 199 24.42 4.90 7.63
CA LEU A 199 23.68 5.05 6.38
C LEU A 199 22.17 5.26 6.62
N ILE A 200 21.58 4.50 7.54
CA ILE A 200 20.14 4.64 7.82
C ILE A 200 19.82 6.00 8.44
N ASP A 201 20.67 6.46 9.37
CA ASP A 201 20.51 7.74 10.08
C ASP A 201 20.73 8.94 9.14
N ASP A 202 21.81 8.92 8.37
CA ASP A 202 22.19 9.98 7.42
C ASP A 202 21.08 10.29 6.40
N TYR A 203 20.35 9.25 6.00
CA TYR A 203 19.31 9.39 5.01
C TYR A 203 17.92 9.61 5.62
N SER A 204 17.73 9.40 6.94
CA SER A 204 16.42 9.46 7.62
C SER A 204 15.30 8.72 6.85
N MET A 205 15.67 7.76 6.00
CA MET A 205 14.89 7.41 4.81
C MET A 205 13.71 6.48 5.09
N VAL A 206 13.69 5.81 6.24
CA VAL A 206 12.71 4.76 6.53
C VAL A 206 12.21 4.91 7.96
N ARG A 207 11.12 5.66 8.10
CA ARG A 207 10.30 5.65 9.31
C ARG A 207 9.14 4.68 9.11
N PHE A 208 8.90 3.83 10.11
CA PHE A 208 7.73 2.98 10.16
C PHE A 208 6.59 3.68 10.90
N LEU A 209 5.40 3.68 10.32
CA LEU A 209 4.18 4.10 11.00
C LEU A 209 3.56 2.89 11.71
N PRO A 210 3.28 2.97 13.02
CA PRO A 210 2.59 1.88 13.71
C PRO A 210 1.13 1.81 13.26
N TYR A 211 0.67 0.63 12.89
CA TYR A 211 -0.68 0.35 12.44
C TYR A 211 -1.38 -0.68 13.34
N ASP A 212 -2.50 -0.27 13.92
CA ASP A 212 -3.41 -1.10 14.68
C ASP A 212 -4.80 -1.05 14.02
N GLN A 213 -5.29 -2.20 13.57
CA GLN A 213 -6.59 -2.32 12.91
C GLN A 213 -7.78 -1.99 13.82
N SER A 214 -7.59 -2.07 15.15
CA SER A 214 -8.63 -1.78 16.14
C SER A 214 -8.71 -0.30 16.51
N ASP A 215 -7.76 0.50 16.05
CA ASP A 215 -7.63 1.93 16.36
C ASP A 215 -7.88 2.80 15.12
N GLU A 216 -9.01 3.51 15.11
CA GLU A 216 -9.36 4.41 14.01
C GLU A 216 -8.38 5.59 13.85
N GLU A 217 -7.76 6.07 14.93
CA GLU A 217 -6.76 7.14 14.85
C GLU A 217 -5.53 6.67 14.08
N SER A 218 -5.04 5.46 14.39
CA SER A 218 -3.94 4.82 13.66
C SER A 218 -4.25 4.66 12.16
N MET A 219 -5.47 4.24 11.81
CA MET A 219 -5.91 4.13 10.42
C MET A 219 -5.92 5.50 9.71
N ASN A 220 -6.43 6.54 10.37
CA ASN A 220 -6.46 7.90 9.84
C ASN A 220 -5.06 8.46 9.59
N ILE A 221 -4.12 8.25 10.52
CA ILE A 221 -2.73 8.71 10.36
C ILE A 221 -2.09 8.04 9.15
N VAL A 222 -2.25 6.73 9.00
CA VAL A 222 -1.73 6.00 7.84
C VAL A 222 -2.34 6.53 6.54
N LEU A 223 -3.66 6.69 6.49
CA LEU A 223 -4.35 7.20 5.31
C LEU A 223 -3.86 8.61 4.96
N GLN A 224 -3.70 9.49 5.94
CA GLN A 224 -3.18 10.85 5.73
C GLN A 224 -1.75 10.85 5.16
N HIS A 225 -0.88 9.94 5.62
CA HIS A 225 0.47 9.80 5.06
C HIS A 225 0.46 9.30 3.62
N ILE A 226 -0.46 8.38 3.28
CA ILE A 226 -0.62 7.89 1.91
C ILE A 226 -1.19 9.02 1.02
N ASP A 227 -2.24 9.70 1.47
CA ASP A 227 -2.85 10.84 0.79
C ASP A 227 -1.79 11.91 0.46
N PHE A 228 -0.92 12.23 1.43
CA PHE A 228 0.17 13.18 1.21
C PHE A 228 1.19 12.67 0.18
N ALA A 229 1.52 11.38 0.18
CA ALA A 229 2.47 10.79 -0.76
C ALA A 229 1.95 10.78 -2.21
N ILE A 230 0.65 10.57 -2.41
CA ILE A 230 0.01 10.61 -3.73
C ILE A 230 -0.62 11.97 -4.06
N GLN A 231 -0.48 12.98 -3.19
CA GLN A 231 -1.10 14.30 -3.32
C GLN A 231 -2.63 14.25 -3.52
N TYR A 232 -3.28 13.30 -2.85
CA TYR A 232 -4.72 13.13 -2.93
C TYR A 232 -5.45 14.38 -2.43
N GLY A 233 -6.32 14.93 -3.27
CA GLY A 233 -7.15 16.09 -2.93
C GLY A 233 -6.52 17.46 -3.16
N GLU A 234 -5.29 17.56 -3.67
CA GLU A 234 -4.71 18.86 -4.10
C GLU A 234 -5.38 19.38 -5.38
N ASP A 235 -5.88 18.49 -6.24
CA ASP A 235 -6.56 18.81 -7.50
C ASP A 235 -8.09 18.74 -7.41
N LEU A 236 -8.64 18.49 -6.21
CA LEU A 236 -10.08 18.58 -6.01
C LEU A 236 -10.48 20.06 -6.15
N GLU A 237 -10.91 20.44 -7.35
CA GLU A 237 -11.64 21.68 -7.55
C GLU A 237 -12.78 21.73 -6.53
N PHE A 238 -12.97 22.88 -5.88
CA PHE A 238 -14.14 23.11 -5.04
C PHE A 238 -15.38 22.81 -5.88
N LYS A 239 -16.00 21.65 -5.68
CA LYS A 239 -17.35 21.40 -6.20
C LYS A 239 -18.24 22.38 -5.48
N GLU A 240 -18.64 23.45 -6.17
CA GLU A 240 -19.66 24.36 -5.66
C GLU A 240 -20.83 23.50 -5.17
N PRO A 241 -21.38 23.76 -3.98
CA PRO A 241 -22.55 23.04 -3.51
C PRO A 241 -23.57 23.11 -4.63
N LYS A 242 -23.99 21.94 -5.16
CA LYS A 242 -25.09 21.91 -6.12
C LYS A 242 -26.22 22.69 -5.48
N GLU A 243 -26.56 23.84 -6.05
CA GLU A 243 -27.77 24.55 -5.67
C GLU A 243 -28.87 23.49 -5.76
N HIS A 244 -29.48 23.16 -4.62
CA HIS A 244 -30.76 22.48 -4.65
C HIS A 244 -31.64 23.47 -5.41
N GLU A 245 -31.91 23.18 -6.69
CA GLU A 245 -33.08 23.71 -7.36
C GLU A 245 -34.26 23.21 -6.53
N ASP A 246 -34.63 24.00 -5.51
CA ASP A 246 -35.89 23.84 -4.82
C ASP A 246 -36.95 23.84 -5.93
N GLU A 247 -37.68 22.73 -6.04
CA GLU A 247 -38.88 22.54 -6.86
C GLU A 247 -40.02 23.46 -6.39
N SER A 248 -39.72 24.75 -6.20
CA SER A 248 -40.63 25.81 -5.79
C SER A 248 -40.89 26.81 -6.93
N SER A 249 -40.08 26.77 -8.01
CA SER A 249 -40.28 27.60 -9.19
C SER A 249 -41.47 27.19 -10.04
N SER A 250 -41.88 25.90 -10.01
CA SER A 250 -43.05 25.42 -10.75
C SER A 250 -44.39 25.75 -10.08
N MET A 251 -44.42 25.92 -8.75
CA MET A 251 -45.67 26.20 -8.02
C MET A 251 -46.01 27.70 -8.00
N PHE A 252 -45.02 28.59 -8.22
CA PHE A 252 -45.25 30.03 -8.24
C PHE A 252 -45.88 30.49 -9.57
N ASP A 253 -45.54 29.85 -10.69
CA ASP A 253 -46.08 30.21 -12.01
C ASP A 253 -47.54 29.76 -12.23
N GLU A 254 -48.00 28.67 -11.61
CA GLU A 254 -49.42 28.27 -11.67
C GLU A 254 -50.34 29.21 -10.86
N TYR A 255 -49.87 29.72 -9.71
CA TYR A 255 -50.69 30.59 -8.84
C TYR A 255 -50.98 31.97 -9.46
N PHE A 256 -50.10 32.47 -10.35
CA PHE A 256 -50.30 33.74 -11.05
C PHE A 256 -51.02 33.60 -12.40
N GLN A 257 -51.12 32.39 -12.97
CA GLN A 257 -51.89 32.14 -14.18
C GLN A 257 -53.39 31.95 -13.91
N GLU A 258 -53.77 31.37 -12.76
CA GLU A 258 -55.19 31.20 -12.42
C GLU A 258 -55.90 32.51 -12.02
N HIS A 259 -55.16 33.53 -11.55
CA HIS A 259 -55.75 34.81 -11.14
C HIS A 259 -55.74 35.93 -12.22
N GLN A 260 -55.41 35.62 -13.47
CA GLN A 260 -55.59 36.55 -14.60
C GLN A 260 -56.83 36.27 -15.46
N ASN A 261 -57.60 35.22 -15.16
CA ASN A 261 -58.78 34.82 -15.94
C ASN A 261 -60.13 34.84 -15.16
N GLU A 262 -60.23 35.63 -14.09
CA GLU A 262 -61.50 36.10 -13.50
C GLU A 262 -61.57 37.64 -13.49
#